data_AF-A0A939G2F0-F1
#
_entry.id   AF-A0A939G2F0-F1
#
_cell.length_a   1.000
_cell.length_b   1.000
_cell.length_c   1.000
_cell.angle_alpha   90.00
_cell.angle_beta   90.00
_cell.angle_gamma   90.00
#
_symmetry.space_group_name_H-M   'P 1'
#
loop_
_entity.id
_entity.type
_entity.pdbx_description
1 polymer ?
#
loop_
_entity_poly.entity_id
_entity_poly.type
_entity_poly.pdbx_seq_one_letter_code
_entity_poly.pdbx_strand_id
1 'polypeptide(L)'
;MKASTLYVLVATVGLSAGLYSLPRWVVQNKTKQLGNAPGGRSTATPVSDSMNVVANTGTKDESTIEHNQPLTPGQQKQVETLQQAYATATPATRPAVAQRLVSFFRSASRFDSAAHYTGILAQLAPTEQNYLRAGDQYFEAYGFAVNEKKTAYLGEKTREFYQKALDKNPNLLAAKANMAMTYVNTQTPMQGIMLLREVLQQDPTNELALFNLGMLSMRSGQYSKAIDRFRQILVNDPTNRRAQFYLGVSLVETNQKEEAKTVLADVKANEKDPQIQAAIKELEERVK
;
A
#
# COMPACT_ATOMS: atom_id res chain seq x y z
N MET A 1 -0.02 12.69 -45.30
CA MET A 1 0.02 13.17 -43.89
C MET A 1 -1.44 13.46 -43.51
N LYS A 2 -2.13 12.88 -42.53
CA LYS A 2 -1.81 12.18 -41.28
C LYS A 2 -3.02 11.24 -41.00
N ALA A 3 -2.81 9.93 -40.94
CA ALA A 3 -3.80 8.97 -40.40
C ALA A 3 -3.21 8.08 -39.29
N SER A 4 -1.90 8.20 -39.04
CA SER A 4 -1.16 7.41 -38.06
C SER A 4 -1.18 7.98 -36.64
N THR A 5 -1.63 9.23 -36.44
CA THR A 5 -1.57 9.89 -35.11
C THR A 5 -2.82 9.61 -34.24
N LEU A 6 -3.95 9.20 -34.83
CA LEU A 6 -5.20 8.98 -34.07
C LEU A 6 -5.23 7.60 -33.37
N TYR A 7 -4.63 6.57 -33.96
CA TYR A 7 -4.59 5.22 -33.38
C TYR A 7 -3.69 5.12 -32.14
N VAL A 8 -2.61 5.90 -32.09
CA VAL A 8 -1.69 5.89 -30.93
C VAL A 8 -2.38 6.45 -29.69
N LEU A 9 -3.17 7.53 -29.83
CA LEU A 9 -3.90 8.14 -28.71
C LEU A 9 -5.00 7.22 -28.15
N VAL A 10 -5.77 6.56 -29.01
CA VAL A 10 -6.82 5.61 -28.59
C VAL A 10 -6.23 4.37 -27.93
N ALA A 11 -5.11 3.84 -28.44
CA ALA A 11 -4.41 2.73 -27.83
C ALA A 11 -3.84 3.11 -26.45
N THR A 12 -3.25 4.30 -26.28
CA THR A 12 -2.72 4.73 -24.97
C THR A 12 -3.80 4.96 -23.91
N VAL A 13 -4.99 5.44 -24.28
CA VAL A 13 -6.11 5.65 -23.35
C VAL A 13 -6.74 4.32 -22.93
N GLY A 14 -6.88 3.36 -23.87
CA GLY A 14 -7.39 2.03 -23.56
C GLY A 14 -6.46 1.23 -22.63
N LEU A 15 -5.14 1.32 -22.87
CA LEU A 15 -4.12 0.67 -22.03
C LEU A 15 -4.04 1.24 -20.62
N SER A 16 -4.18 2.56 -20.48
CA SER A 16 -4.21 3.19 -19.15
C SER A 16 -5.48 2.85 -18.39
N ALA A 17 -6.66 2.84 -19.03
CA ALA A 17 -7.92 2.43 -18.39
C ALA A 17 -7.91 0.97 -17.87
N GLY A 18 -7.34 0.03 -18.64
CA GLY A 18 -7.23 -1.38 -18.24
C GLY A 18 -6.29 -1.64 -17.05
N LEU A 19 -5.27 -0.80 -16.84
CA LEU A 19 -4.41 -0.90 -15.65
C LEU A 19 -5.13 -0.49 -14.36
N TYR A 20 -6.15 0.38 -14.44
CA TYR A 20 -6.94 0.81 -13.29
C TYR A 20 -7.95 -0.24 -12.81
N SER A 21 -8.32 -1.21 -13.66
CA SER A 21 -9.25 -2.30 -13.34
C SER A 21 -8.59 -3.56 -12.79
N LEU A 22 -7.24 -3.62 -12.75
CA LEU A 22 -6.55 -4.80 -12.23
C LEU A 22 -6.76 -4.96 -10.72
N PRO A 23 -6.98 -6.20 -10.24
CA PRO A 23 -7.07 -6.53 -8.82
C PRO A 23 -5.84 -6.02 -8.07
N ARG A 24 -6.05 -5.43 -6.90
CA ARG A 24 -4.97 -4.86 -6.08
C ARG A 24 -4.62 -5.79 -4.94
N TRP A 25 -3.33 -6.04 -4.74
CA TRP A 25 -2.84 -6.88 -3.66
C TRP A 25 -1.97 -6.08 -2.68
N VAL A 26 -2.17 -6.29 -1.37
CA VAL A 26 -1.32 -5.70 -0.32
C VAL A 26 -0.04 -6.51 -0.14
N VAL A 27 1.13 -5.85 -0.17
CA VAL A 27 2.43 -6.47 0.11
C VAL A 27 2.57 -6.77 1.60
N GLN A 28 2.43 -8.05 1.95
CA GLN A 28 2.75 -8.55 3.28
C GLN A 28 4.21 -8.98 3.32
N ASN A 29 4.95 -8.46 4.29
CA ASN A 29 6.33 -8.89 4.53
C ASN A 29 6.32 -10.19 5.37
N LYS A 30 6.88 -11.29 4.83
CA LYS A 30 7.07 -12.55 5.59
C LYS A 30 8.28 -12.54 6.53
N THR A 31 8.95 -11.41 6.76
CA THR A 31 10.04 -11.30 7.74
C THR A 31 9.73 -10.29 8.85
N LYS A 32 9.08 -10.77 9.91
CA LYS A 32 9.36 -10.41 11.31
C LYS A 32 8.58 -11.34 12.24
N GLN A 33 9.25 -12.36 12.76
CA GLN A 33 8.93 -12.85 14.09
C GLN A 33 9.20 -11.70 15.05
N LEU A 34 8.14 -11.10 15.58
CA LEU A 34 8.22 -10.23 16.74
C LEU A 34 8.40 -11.14 17.96
N GLY A 35 9.57 -11.04 18.60
CA GLY A 35 9.88 -11.73 19.85
C GLY A 35 8.83 -11.44 20.93
N ASN A 36 8.48 -12.50 21.64
CA ASN A 36 7.42 -12.61 22.64
C ASN A 36 7.40 -11.51 23.72
N ALA A 37 6.20 -10.98 23.99
CA ALA A 37 5.72 -10.64 25.34
C ALA A 37 4.21 -10.97 25.41
N PRO A 38 3.69 -11.45 26.55
CA PRO A 38 2.44 -12.21 26.59
C PRO A 38 1.22 -11.28 26.64
N GLY A 39 0.33 -11.40 25.67
CA GLY A 39 -0.96 -10.72 25.70
C GLY A 39 -1.62 -10.62 24.34
N GLY A 40 -2.44 -11.62 24.00
CA GLY A 40 -3.41 -11.56 22.91
C GLY A 40 -2.89 -12.01 21.55
N ARG A 41 -3.23 -13.24 21.16
CA ARG A 41 -3.30 -13.65 19.75
C ARG A 41 -4.19 -12.63 19.02
N SER A 42 -3.59 -11.79 18.18
CA SER A 42 -4.33 -11.06 17.17
C SER A 42 -3.84 -11.56 15.82
N THR A 43 -4.67 -12.41 15.23
CA THR A 43 -4.60 -12.79 13.81
C THR A 43 -4.71 -11.51 13.00
N ALA A 44 -3.62 -11.07 12.39
CA ALA A 44 -3.63 -10.01 11.39
C ALA A 44 -4.40 -10.54 10.17
N THR A 45 -5.67 -10.17 10.07
CA THR A 45 -6.47 -10.26 8.85
C THR A 45 -6.03 -9.18 7.85
N PRO A 46 -6.25 -9.42 6.54
CA PRO A 46 -5.64 -8.64 5.48
C PRO A 46 -6.18 -7.21 5.46
N VAL A 47 -5.28 -6.26 5.20
CA VAL A 47 -5.60 -4.87 4.86
C VAL A 47 -6.34 -4.90 3.52
N SER A 48 -7.67 -4.90 3.55
CA SER A 48 -8.52 -4.63 2.38
C SER A 48 -8.60 -3.12 2.16
N ASP A 49 -8.64 -2.73 0.89
CA ASP A 49 -9.18 -1.45 0.41
C ASP A 49 -8.80 -0.20 1.21
N SER A 50 -7.64 0.39 0.92
CA SER A 50 -7.65 1.54 0.00
C SER A 50 -6.23 1.92 -0.45
N MET A 51 -6.11 2.12 -1.76
CA MET A 51 -5.15 3.03 -2.37
C MET A 51 -5.97 3.74 -3.44
N ASN A 52 -6.94 4.53 -3.01
CA ASN A 52 -7.86 5.19 -3.93
C ASN A 52 -7.07 6.22 -4.75
N VAL A 53 -6.60 5.81 -5.93
CA VAL A 53 -6.03 6.70 -6.94
C VAL A 53 -7.20 7.10 -7.82
N VAL A 54 -7.67 8.31 -7.55
CA VAL A 54 -8.73 9.07 -8.23
C VAL A 54 -8.82 8.73 -9.72
N ALA A 55 -9.91 8.07 -10.11
CA ALA A 55 -10.40 8.07 -11.49
C ALA A 55 -11.49 9.13 -11.57
N ASN A 56 -11.17 10.29 -12.14
CA ASN A 56 -12.17 11.25 -12.58
C ASN A 56 -12.79 10.72 -13.88
N THR A 57 -13.98 10.14 -13.79
CA THR A 57 -14.88 9.97 -14.93
C THR A 57 -16.23 10.52 -14.53
N GLY A 58 -16.55 11.72 -15.01
CA GLY A 58 -17.90 12.25 -14.92
C GLY A 58 -18.87 11.30 -15.61
N THR A 59 -19.83 10.76 -14.87
CA THR A 59 -21.25 11.10 -14.95
C THR A 59 -22.05 10.22 -13.99
N LYS A 60 -22.73 10.90 -13.05
CA LYS A 60 -23.98 10.54 -12.35
C LYS A 60 -23.96 9.32 -11.41
N ASP A 61 -24.35 9.63 -10.17
CA ASP A 61 -24.64 8.77 -9.01
C ASP A 61 -23.46 8.31 -8.13
N GLU A 62 -22.75 9.27 -7.55
CA GLU A 62 -21.79 9.04 -6.44
C GLU A 62 -22.47 9.17 -5.06
N SER A 63 -23.41 8.28 -4.75
CA SER A 63 -23.91 8.10 -3.38
C SER A 63 -23.54 6.71 -2.86
N THR A 64 -22.25 6.51 -2.52
CA THR A 64 -21.72 5.52 -1.56
C THR A 64 -20.19 5.40 -1.68
N ILE A 65 -19.46 6.52 -1.54
CA ILE A 65 -18.08 6.41 -1.09
C ILE A 65 -18.18 6.04 0.39
N GLU A 66 -17.66 4.88 0.79
CA GLU A 66 -17.67 4.41 2.19
C GLU A 66 -17.03 5.46 3.11
N HIS A 67 -17.86 6.37 3.61
CA HIS A 67 -17.51 7.26 4.69
C HIS A 67 -17.43 6.39 5.94
N ASN A 68 -16.28 6.44 6.61
CA ASN A 68 -16.05 5.75 7.87
C ASN A 68 -17.24 6.02 8.79
N GLN A 69 -18.07 4.98 9.04
CA GLN A 69 -19.39 5.13 9.67
C GLN A 69 -19.25 5.98 10.93
N PRO A 70 -20.06 7.03 11.14
CA PRO A 70 -19.98 7.89 12.31
C PRO A 70 -19.92 7.06 13.60
N LEU A 71 -19.17 7.54 14.60
CA LEU A 71 -19.13 6.84 15.88
C LEU A 71 -20.55 6.75 16.45
N THR A 72 -20.90 5.59 16.99
CA THR A 72 -22.16 5.45 17.74
C THR A 72 -22.16 6.40 18.94
N PRO A 73 -23.33 6.83 19.45
CA PRO A 73 -23.38 7.69 20.63
C PRO A 73 -22.60 7.16 21.84
N GLY A 74 -22.58 5.83 22.02
CA GLY A 74 -21.78 5.17 23.07
C GLY A 74 -20.27 5.31 22.83
N GLN A 75 -19.81 5.06 21.60
CA GLN A 75 -18.41 5.28 21.22
C GLN A 75 -18.01 6.75 21.32
N GLN A 76 -18.91 7.67 20.97
CA GLN A 76 -18.68 9.11 21.07
C GLN A 76 -18.45 9.53 22.54
N LYS A 77 -19.33 9.10 23.46
CA LYS A 77 -19.14 9.35 24.89
C LYS A 77 -17.86 8.73 25.44
N GLN A 78 -17.51 7.53 24.96
CA GLN A 78 -16.28 6.84 25.36
C GLN A 78 -15.03 7.60 24.91
N VAL A 79 -14.99 8.08 23.67
CA VAL A 79 -13.83 8.83 23.15
C VAL A 79 -13.68 10.18 23.84
N GLU A 80 -14.78 10.89 24.10
CA GLU A 80 -14.78 12.15 24.83
C GLU A 80 -14.19 11.98 26.24
N THR A 81 -14.61 10.91 26.94
CA THR A 81 -14.07 10.57 28.27
C THR A 81 -12.55 10.31 28.20
N LEU A 82 -12.10 9.55 27.21
CA LEU A 82 -10.68 9.25 27.03
C LEU A 82 -9.86 10.49 26.65
N GLN A 83 -10.41 11.37 25.80
CA GLN A 83 -9.77 12.63 25.40
C GLN A 83 -9.67 13.60 26.58
N GLN A 84 -10.72 13.72 27.40
CA GLN A 84 -10.67 14.51 28.62
C GLN A 84 -9.64 13.97 29.61
N ALA A 85 -9.61 12.65 29.82
CA ALA A 85 -8.60 12.00 30.65
C ALA A 85 -7.18 12.23 30.11
N TYR A 86 -7.00 12.28 28.79
CA TYR A 86 -5.71 12.56 28.17
C TYR A 86 -5.28 14.02 28.39
N ALA A 87 -6.22 14.97 28.26
CA ALA A 87 -5.98 16.39 28.46
C ALA A 87 -5.55 16.73 29.89
N THR A 88 -6.11 16.03 30.88
CA THR A 88 -5.78 16.22 32.31
C THR A 88 -4.68 15.28 32.82
N ALA A 89 -4.18 14.35 31.99
CA ALA A 89 -3.15 13.41 32.38
C ALA A 89 -1.81 14.09 32.68
N THR A 90 -1.15 13.64 33.74
CA THR A 90 0.22 14.02 34.09
C THR A 90 1.22 13.35 33.13
N PRO A 91 2.48 13.82 33.05
CA PRO A 91 3.49 13.15 32.23
C PRO A 91 3.64 11.64 32.51
N ALA A 92 3.43 11.22 33.76
CA ALA A 92 3.52 9.81 34.16
C ALA A 92 2.33 8.96 33.66
N THR A 93 1.10 9.50 33.62
CA THR A 93 -0.09 8.74 33.23
C THR A 93 -0.48 8.92 31.76
N ARG A 94 0.01 9.98 31.10
CA ARG A 94 -0.33 10.34 29.72
C ARG A 94 -0.05 9.22 28.71
N PRO A 95 1.07 8.47 28.75
CA PRO A 95 1.29 7.34 27.84
C PRO A 95 0.21 6.26 27.95
N ALA A 96 -0.19 5.91 29.18
CA ALA A 96 -1.22 4.90 29.40
C ALA A 96 -2.58 5.32 28.82
N VAL A 97 -2.94 6.60 28.96
CA VAL A 97 -4.19 7.13 28.39
C VAL A 97 -4.11 7.20 26.85
N ALA A 98 -2.98 7.65 26.29
CA ALA A 98 -2.78 7.63 24.84
C ALA A 98 -2.88 6.22 24.25
N GLN A 99 -2.32 5.21 24.94
CA GLN A 99 -2.45 3.81 24.50
C GLN A 99 -3.90 3.34 24.47
N ARG A 100 -4.74 3.74 25.44
CA ARG A 100 -6.18 3.45 25.43
C ARG A 100 -6.90 4.14 24.26
N LEU A 101 -6.51 5.37 23.91
CA LEU A 101 -7.02 6.08 22.74
C LEU A 101 -6.64 5.37 21.44
N VAL A 102 -5.39 4.90 21.30
CA VAL A 102 -4.97 4.08 20.14
C VAL A 102 -5.86 2.84 20.02
N SER A 103 -6.02 2.07 21.10
CA SER A 103 -6.84 0.86 21.09
C SER A 103 -8.31 1.14 20.73
N PHE A 104 -8.89 2.20 21.31
CA PHE A 104 -10.25 2.63 20.98
C PHE A 104 -10.38 2.96 19.49
N PHE A 105 -9.54 3.83 18.95
CA PHE A 105 -9.64 4.27 17.56
C PHE A 105 -9.40 3.12 16.58
N ARG A 106 -8.46 2.20 16.87
CA ARG A 106 -8.29 0.99 16.06
C ARG A 106 -9.54 0.12 16.07
N SER A 107 -10.18 -0.08 17.24
CA SER A 107 -11.42 -0.86 17.33
C SER A 107 -12.60 -0.22 16.59
N ALA A 108 -12.57 1.10 16.39
CA ALA A 108 -13.55 1.87 15.65
C ALA A 108 -13.14 2.16 14.19
N SER A 109 -12.11 1.48 13.68
CA SER A 109 -11.56 1.66 12.32
C SER A 109 -11.16 3.11 11.99
N ARG A 110 -10.82 3.90 13.01
CA ARG A 110 -10.31 5.28 12.89
C ARG A 110 -8.77 5.28 12.85
N PHE A 111 -8.22 4.77 11.76
CA PHE A 111 -6.78 4.55 11.61
C PHE A 111 -5.95 5.82 11.70
N ASP A 112 -6.46 6.95 11.20
CA ASP A 112 -5.80 8.26 11.28
C ASP A 112 -5.68 8.77 12.73
N SER A 113 -6.77 8.68 13.50
CA SER A 113 -6.76 9.03 14.92
C SER A 113 -5.88 8.07 15.73
N ALA A 114 -5.93 6.76 15.44
CA ALA A 114 -5.04 5.79 16.08
C ALA A 114 -3.56 6.12 15.80
N ALA A 115 -3.20 6.40 14.55
CA ALA A 115 -1.86 6.78 14.16
C ALA A 115 -1.38 8.06 14.86
N HIS A 116 -2.27 9.05 15.02
CA HIS A 116 -1.96 10.29 15.75
C HIS A 116 -1.50 10.02 17.19
N TYR A 117 -2.26 9.25 17.96
CA TYR A 117 -1.87 8.94 19.34
C TYR A 117 -0.65 8.01 19.42
N THR A 118 -0.45 7.13 18.43
CA THR A 118 0.79 6.34 18.33
C THR A 118 2.00 7.23 18.05
N GLY A 119 1.85 8.27 17.23
CA GLY A 119 2.90 9.27 16.99
C GLY A 119 3.27 10.04 18.26
N ILE A 120 2.28 10.42 19.07
CA ILE A 120 2.49 11.02 20.39
C ILE A 120 3.28 10.08 21.29
N LEU A 121 2.88 8.80 21.38
CA LEU A 121 3.58 7.80 22.18
C LEU A 121 5.05 7.65 21.76
N ALA A 122 5.31 7.68 20.45
CA ALA A 122 6.66 7.61 19.94
C ALA A 122 7.50 8.86 20.25
N GLN A 123 6.89 10.03 20.41
CA GLN A 123 7.58 11.24 20.88
C GLN A 123 7.87 11.20 22.38
N LEU A 124 6.94 10.65 23.18
CA LEU A 124 7.13 10.48 24.63
C LEU A 124 8.21 9.44 24.96
N ALA A 125 8.35 8.40 24.12
CA ALA A 125 9.35 7.36 24.26
C ALA A 125 10.07 7.13 22.92
N PRO A 126 11.12 7.93 22.60
CA PRO A 126 11.75 8.00 21.28
C PRO A 126 12.72 6.84 20.99
N THR A 127 12.17 5.62 20.92
CA THR A 127 12.91 4.40 20.52
C THR A 127 12.73 4.11 19.04
N GLU A 128 13.66 3.36 18.44
CA GLU A 128 13.54 2.86 17.06
C GLU A 128 12.19 2.17 16.84
N GLN A 129 11.84 1.25 17.75
CA GLN A 129 10.61 0.46 17.67
C GLN A 129 9.35 1.33 17.73
N ASN A 130 9.34 2.38 18.57
CA ASN A 130 8.17 3.25 18.68
C ASN A 130 8.02 4.17 17.46
N TYR A 131 9.12 4.69 16.91
CA TYR A 131 9.07 5.45 15.66
C TYR A 131 8.65 4.57 14.48
N LEU A 132 9.18 3.35 14.39
CA LEU A 132 8.76 2.39 13.37
C LEU A 132 7.25 2.11 13.48
N ARG A 133 6.74 1.81 14.68
CA ARG A 133 5.31 1.57 14.91
C ARG A 133 4.45 2.77 14.52
N ALA A 134 4.89 4.00 14.81
CA ALA A 134 4.18 5.20 14.40
C ALA A 134 4.17 5.34 12.87
N GLY A 135 5.31 5.16 12.20
CA GLY A 135 5.41 5.16 10.74
C GLY A 135 4.49 4.13 10.09
N ASP A 136 4.46 2.91 10.64
CA ASP A 136 3.59 1.82 10.16
C ASP A 136 2.10 2.20 10.27
N GLN A 137 1.67 2.78 11.39
CA GLN A 137 0.26 3.19 11.56
C GLN A 137 -0.14 4.39 10.70
N TYR A 138 0.77 5.36 10.51
CA TYR A 138 0.52 6.45 9.58
C TYR A 138 0.46 5.95 8.13
N PHE A 139 1.28 4.97 7.76
CA PHE A 139 1.25 4.37 6.43
C PHE A 139 -0.03 3.56 6.19
N GLU A 140 -0.48 2.81 7.19
CA GLU A 140 -1.78 2.13 7.17
C GLU A 140 -2.91 3.15 6.95
N ALA A 141 -2.95 4.21 7.78
CA ALA A 141 -3.95 5.28 7.64
C ALA A 141 -3.86 6.00 6.28
N TYR A 142 -2.66 6.18 5.72
CA TYR A 142 -2.42 6.76 4.40
C TYR A 142 -3.08 5.95 3.29
N GLY A 143 -3.07 4.62 3.40
CA GLY A 143 -3.82 3.74 2.49
C GLY A 143 -5.31 4.11 2.49
N PHE A 144 -5.89 4.28 3.68
CA PHE A 144 -7.31 4.62 3.86
C PHE A 144 -7.68 6.09 3.62
N ALA A 145 -6.77 6.90 3.08
CA ALA A 145 -7.04 8.32 2.84
C ALA A 145 -7.94 8.52 1.61
N VAL A 146 -9.10 9.15 1.81
CA VAL A 146 -10.11 9.37 0.76
C VAL A 146 -10.03 10.74 0.09
N ASN A 147 -9.22 11.66 0.61
CA ASN A 147 -9.07 13.00 0.02
C ASN A 147 -7.60 13.44 0.02
N GLU A 148 -7.26 14.29 -0.94
CA GLU A 148 -5.90 14.75 -1.20
C GLU A 148 -5.23 15.39 0.02
N LYS A 149 -5.96 16.23 0.77
CA LYS A 149 -5.42 16.89 1.96
C LYS A 149 -5.01 15.87 3.03
N LYS A 150 -5.85 14.87 3.28
CA LYS A 150 -5.57 13.79 4.23
C LYS A 150 -4.44 12.88 3.73
N THR A 151 -4.42 12.57 2.44
CA THR A 151 -3.33 11.81 1.79
C THR A 151 -1.99 12.53 1.96
N ALA A 152 -1.94 13.84 1.69
CA ALA A 152 -0.73 14.65 1.85
C ALA A 152 -0.24 14.65 3.30
N TYR A 153 -1.14 14.93 4.25
CA TYR A 153 -0.83 14.96 5.68
C TYR A 153 -0.32 13.60 6.21
N LEU A 154 -1.02 12.51 5.90
CA LEU A 154 -0.65 11.17 6.37
C LEU A 154 0.63 10.69 5.69
N GLY A 155 0.84 11.04 4.42
CA GLY A 155 2.08 10.76 3.71
C GLY A 155 3.27 11.48 4.34
N GLU A 156 3.10 12.76 4.71
CA GLU A 156 4.12 13.53 5.43
C GLU A 156 4.45 12.90 6.79
N LYS A 157 3.44 12.56 7.59
CA LYS A 157 3.64 11.92 8.90
C LYS A 157 4.29 10.55 8.78
N THR A 158 3.92 9.76 7.78
CA THR A 158 4.57 8.49 7.48
C THR A 158 6.07 8.68 7.25
N ARG A 159 6.44 9.64 6.39
CA ARG A 159 7.84 9.97 6.10
C ARG A 159 8.58 10.46 7.33
N GLU A 160 7.96 11.33 8.13
CA GLU A 160 8.55 11.87 9.36
C GLU A 160 8.94 10.75 10.33
N PHE A 161 8.01 9.83 10.62
CA PHE A 161 8.25 8.77 11.60
C PHE A 161 9.16 7.66 11.07
N TYR A 162 9.06 7.29 9.80
CA TYR A 162 10.01 6.37 9.21
C TYR A 162 11.42 6.96 9.14
N GLN A 163 11.57 8.26 8.83
CA GLN A 163 12.88 8.91 8.86
C GLN A 163 13.50 8.84 10.27
N LYS A 164 12.72 9.18 11.31
CA LYS A 164 13.18 9.06 12.71
C LYS A 164 13.58 7.63 13.10
N ALA A 165 12.92 6.62 12.55
CA ALA A 165 13.30 5.21 12.76
C ALA A 165 14.59 4.87 12.00
N LEU A 166 14.71 5.31 10.75
CA LEU A 166 15.88 5.11 9.89
C LEU A 166 17.14 5.83 10.42
N ASP A 167 16.98 7.00 11.04
CA ASP A 167 18.07 7.73 11.70
C ASP A 167 18.68 6.92 12.87
N LYS A 168 17.88 6.05 13.51
CA LYS A 168 18.36 5.13 14.54
C LYS A 168 18.89 3.82 13.95
N ASN A 169 18.28 3.36 12.87
CA ASN A 169 18.66 2.12 12.19
C ASN A 169 18.43 2.22 10.68
N PRO A 170 19.50 2.48 9.90
CA PRO A 170 19.40 2.62 8.45
C PRO A 170 19.00 1.35 7.69
N ASN A 171 19.04 0.18 8.35
CA ASN A 171 18.79 -1.13 7.73
C ASN A 171 17.30 -1.52 7.77
N LEU A 172 16.40 -0.62 8.15
CA LEU A 172 14.96 -0.85 8.13
C LEU A 172 14.40 -0.75 6.69
N LEU A 173 14.80 -1.69 5.83
CA LEU A 173 14.48 -1.70 4.40
C LEU A 173 12.98 -1.62 4.11
N ALA A 174 12.16 -2.34 4.88
CA ALA A 174 10.70 -2.29 4.74
C ALA A 174 10.13 -0.90 5.04
N ALA A 175 10.65 -0.21 6.06
CA ALA A 175 10.24 1.16 6.38
C ALA A 175 10.62 2.12 5.25
N LYS A 176 11.84 1.98 4.71
CA LYS A 176 12.32 2.78 3.57
C LYS A 176 11.48 2.55 2.31
N ALA A 177 11.11 1.30 2.03
CA ALA A 177 10.24 0.96 0.90
C ALA A 177 8.80 1.48 1.10
N ASN A 178 8.23 1.38 2.30
CA ASN A 178 6.91 1.95 2.61
C ASN A 178 6.92 3.48 2.53
N MET A 179 7.98 4.13 3.04
CA MET A 179 8.21 5.56 2.91
C MET A 179 8.21 5.98 1.44
N ALA A 180 8.88 5.22 0.57
CA ALA A 180 8.92 5.48 -0.86
C ALA A 180 7.52 5.52 -1.51
N MET A 181 6.61 4.66 -1.07
CA MET A 181 5.24 4.59 -1.61
C MET A 181 4.41 5.85 -1.32
N THR A 182 4.78 6.65 -0.34
CA THR A 182 4.13 7.94 -0.06
C THR A 182 4.51 9.05 -1.03
N TYR A 183 5.54 8.85 -1.86
CA TYR A 183 5.97 9.80 -2.90
C TYR A 183 5.34 9.50 -4.27
N VAL A 184 4.91 8.26 -4.50
CA VAL A 184 4.53 7.74 -5.83
C VAL A 184 3.39 8.52 -6.48
N ASN A 185 2.39 8.96 -5.72
CA ASN A 185 1.24 9.73 -6.22
C ASN A 185 1.35 11.22 -5.90
N THR A 186 2.57 11.74 -5.70
CA THR A 186 2.82 13.15 -5.41
C THR A 186 3.49 13.83 -6.60
N GLN A 187 3.78 15.13 -6.48
CA GLN A 187 4.56 15.85 -7.49
C GLN A 187 6.03 15.37 -7.57
N THR A 188 6.50 14.54 -6.63
CA THR A 188 7.89 14.07 -6.56
C THR A 188 8.05 12.54 -6.61
N PRO A 189 7.47 11.82 -7.59
CA PRO A 189 7.50 10.36 -7.65
C PRO A 189 8.93 9.80 -7.79
N MET A 190 9.86 10.59 -8.34
CA MET A 190 11.26 10.21 -8.49
C MET A 190 11.95 9.95 -7.14
N GLN A 191 11.57 10.65 -6.08
CA GLN A 191 12.12 10.42 -4.74
C GLN A 191 11.78 9.02 -4.24
N GLY A 192 10.53 8.57 -4.46
CA GLY A 192 10.12 7.20 -4.13
C GLY A 192 10.91 6.16 -4.93
N ILE A 193 11.09 6.38 -6.24
CA ILE A 193 11.88 5.48 -7.08
C ILE A 193 13.34 5.37 -6.58
N MET A 194 13.96 6.49 -6.21
CA MET A 194 15.31 6.48 -5.65
C MET A 194 15.40 5.66 -4.36
N LEU A 195 14.46 5.87 -3.42
CA LEU A 195 14.43 5.11 -2.17
C LEU A 195 14.28 3.60 -2.40
N LEU A 196 13.42 3.17 -3.34
CA LEU A 196 13.28 1.76 -3.69
C LEU A 196 14.55 1.19 -4.35
N ARG A 197 15.25 1.98 -5.16
CA ARG A 197 16.54 1.57 -5.75
C ARG A 197 17.61 1.42 -4.69
N GLU A 198 17.65 2.29 -3.69
CA GLU A 198 18.56 2.16 -2.55
C GLU A 198 18.26 0.90 -1.73
N VAL A 199 16.98 0.53 -1.57
CA VAL A 199 16.60 -0.75 -0.95
C VAL A 199 17.18 -1.92 -1.77
N LEU A 200 17.04 -1.90 -3.10
CA LEU A 200 17.59 -2.96 -3.96
C LEU A 200 19.12 -2.97 -4.06
N GLN A 201 19.80 -1.86 -3.77
CA GLN A 201 21.26 -1.84 -3.65
C GLN A 201 21.72 -2.60 -2.40
N GLN A 202 20.94 -2.54 -1.32
CA GLN A 202 21.25 -3.24 -0.06
C GLN A 202 20.76 -4.69 -0.07
N ASP A 203 19.57 -4.94 -0.61
CA ASP A 203 18.97 -6.27 -0.77
C ASP A 203 18.40 -6.40 -2.20
N PRO A 204 19.19 -6.94 -3.14
CA PRO A 204 18.75 -7.12 -4.53
C PRO A 204 17.53 -8.03 -4.69
N THR A 205 17.23 -8.84 -3.68
CA THR A 205 16.12 -9.81 -3.68
C THR A 205 14.88 -9.30 -2.96
N ASN A 206 14.89 -8.05 -2.50
CA ASN A 206 13.81 -7.49 -1.71
C ASN A 206 12.48 -7.47 -2.49
N GLU A 207 11.58 -8.41 -2.16
CA GLU A 207 10.31 -8.58 -2.88
C GLU A 207 9.50 -7.28 -2.93
N LEU A 208 9.38 -6.57 -1.79
CA LEU A 208 8.60 -5.34 -1.69
C LEU A 208 9.14 -4.26 -2.63
N ALA A 209 10.46 -4.06 -2.68
CA ALA A 209 11.05 -3.06 -3.57
C ALA A 209 10.99 -3.46 -5.04
N LEU A 210 11.23 -4.74 -5.37
CA LEU A 210 11.06 -5.26 -6.74
C LEU A 210 9.63 -5.08 -7.21
N PHE A 211 8.66 -5.45 -6.39
CA PHE A 211 7.24 -5.38 -6.70
C PHE A 211 6.80 -3.94 -6.92
N ASN A 212 7.16 -3.04 -6.01
CA ASN A 212 6.81 -1.62 -6.13
C ASN A 212 7.43 -0.98 -7.37
N LEU A 213 8.69 -1.28 -7.70
CA LEU A 213 9.32 -0.80 -8.93
C LEU A 213 8.69 -1.43 -10.19
N GLY A 214 8.24 -2.69 -10.12
CA GLY A 214 7.47 -3.35 -11.18
C GLY A 214 6.16 -2.61 -11.45
N MET A 215 5.38 -2.35 -10.41
CA MET A 215 4.13 -1.58 -10.49
C MET A 215 4.34 -0.16 -11.03
N LEU A 216 5.40 0.54 -10.59
CA LEU A 216 5.76 1.86 -11.11
C LEU A 216 6.18 1.81 -12.59
N SER A 217 6.84 0.74 -12.99
CA SER A 217 7.21 0.52 -14.39
C SER A 217 5.96 0.31 -15.25
N MET A 218 5.00 -0.50 -14.81
CA MET A 218 3.70 -0.67 -15.50
C MET A 218 2.95 0.66 -15.63
N ARG A 219 2.84 1.43 -14.55
CA ARG A 219 2.17 2.75 -14.56
C ARG A 219 2.79 3.75 -15.53
N SER A 220 4.09 3.62 -15.81
CA SER A 220 4.80 4.47 -16.77
C SER A 220 4.95 3.83 -18.16
N GLY A 221 4.24 2.71 -18.43
CA GLY A 221 4.27 1.99 -19.71
C GLY A 221 5.56 1.21 -19.97
N GLN A 222 6.47 1.13 -18.99
CA GLN A 222 7.75 0.44 -19.08
C GLN A 222 7.60 -1.06 -18.77
N TYR A 223 6.72 -1.75 -19.50
CA TYR A 223 6.35 -3.14 -19.22
C TYR A 223 7.53 -4.13 -19.28
N SER A 224 8.52 -3.90 -20.15
CA SER A 224 9.74 -4.72 -20.17
C SER A 224 10.49 -4.69 -18.84
N LYS A 225 10.59 -3.50 -18.21
CA LYS A 225 11.20 -3.39 -16.87
C LYS A 225 10.34 -4.05 -15.80
N ALA A 226 9.01 -3.98 -15.94
CA ALA A 226 8.10 -4.66 -15.03
C ALA A 226 8.30 -6.19 -15.09
N ILE A 227 8.41 -6.76 -16.29
CA ILE A 227 8.71 -8.17 -16.52
C ILE A 227 10.01 -8.57 -15.79
N ASP A 228 11.09 -7.82 -15.97
CA ASP A 228 12.37 -8.12 -15.32
C ASP A 228 12.26 -8.14 -13.79
N ARG A 229 11.48 -7.21 -13.23
CA ARG A 229 11.28 -7.12 -11.77
C ARG A 229 10.42 -8.24 -11.23
N PHE A 230 9.32 -8.59 -11.90
CA PHE A 230 8.45 -9.69 -11.46
C PHE A 230 9.14 -11.05 -11.64
N ARG A 231 9.91 -11.25 -12.72
CA ARG A 231 10.75 -12.46 -12.87
C ARG A 231 11.76 -12.59 -11.73
N GLN A 232 12.41 -11.50 -11.30
CA GLN A 232 13.31 -11.53 -10.14
C GLN A 232 12.63 -11.98 -8.86
N ILE A 233 11.37 -11.59 -8.63
CA ILE A 233 10.58 -12.10 -7.50
C ILE A 233 10.36 -13.61 -7.64
N LEU A 234 9.96 -14.07 -8.83
CA LEU A 234 9.63 -15.47 -9.09
C LEU A 234 10.84 -16.41 -9.09
N VAL A 235 12.06 -15.89 -9.26
CA VAL A 235 13.30 -16.67 -9.04
C VAL A 235 13.42 -17.10 -7.57
N ASN A 236 13.02 -16.24 -6.63
CA ASN A 236 13.15 -16.51 -5.19
C ASN A 236 11.87 -17.11 -4.57
N ASP A 237 10.70 -16.67 -5.03
CA ASP A 237 9.39 -17.21 -4.66
C ASP A 237 8.58 -17.54 -5.92
N PRO A 238 8.76 -18.74 -6.49
CA PRO A 238 8.00 -19.19 -7.66
C PRO A 238 6.48 -19.27 -7.40
N THR A 239 6.05 -19.30 -6.14
CA THR A 239 4.63 -19.41 -5.75
C THR A 239 3.96 -18.05 -5.55
N ASN A 240 4.67 -16.96 -5.82
CA ASN A 240 4.16 -15.61 -5.66
C ASN A 240 3.13 -15.28 -6.75
N ARG A 241 1.87 -15.66 -6.51
CA ARG A 241 0.73 -15.49 -7.44
C ARG A 241 0.56 -14.05 -7.92
N ARG A 242 0.95 -13.08 -7.10
CA ARG A 242 0.87 -11.66 -7.44
C ARG A 242 1.89 -11.29 -8.49
N ALA A 243 3.15 -11.66 -8.26
CA ALA A 243 4.20 -11.44 -9.24
C ALA A 243 3.91 -12.21 -10.54
N GLN A 244 3.36 -13.42 -10.47
CA GLN A 244 2.89 -14.16 -11.65
C GLN A 244 1.78 -13.41 -12.39
N PHE A 245 0.77 -12.91 -11.69
CA PHE A 245 -0.33 -12.16 -12.31
C PHE A 245 0.17 -10.91 -13.03
N TYR A 246 0.95 -10.06 -12.35
CA TYR A 246 1.47 -8.83 -12.96
C TYR A 246 2.56 -9.09 -14.01
N LEU A 247 3.28 -10.21 -13.93
CA LEU A 247 4.10 -10.70 -15.04
C LEU A 247 3.22 -11.02 -16.25
N GLY A 248 2.15 -11.80 -16.06
CA GLY A 248 1.18 -12.12 -17.11
C GLY A 248 0.63 -10.88 -17.79
N VAL A 249 0.16 -9.89 -17.01
CA VAL A 249 -0.27 -8.57 -17.53
C VAL A 249 0.83 -7.94 -18.37
N SER A 250 2.04 -7.81 -17.82
CA SER A 250 3.15 -7.14 -18.52
C SER A 250 3.57 -7.87 -19.80
N LEU A 251 3.44 -9.19 -19.86
CA LEU A 251 3.68 -10.00 -21.06
C LEU A 251 2.62 -9.77 -22.13
N VAL A 252 1.34 -9.65 -21.76
CA VAL A 252 0.27 -9.25 -22.70
C VAL A 252 0.60 -7.89 -23.32
N GLU A 253 1.02 -6.93 -22.50
CA GLU A 253 1.33 -5.56 -22.94
C GLU A 253 2.57 -5.46 -23.85
N THR A 254 3.47 -6.43 -23.76
CA THR A 254 4.65 -6.53 -24.63
C THR A 254 4.46 -7.52 -25.78
N ASN A 255 3.23 -8.00 -26.01
CA ASN A 255 2.87 -8.97 -27.06
C ASN A 255 3.63 -10.31 -26.97
N GLN A 256 4.09 -10.70 -25.78
CA GLN A 256 4.70 -12.01 -25.51
C GLN A 256 3.61 -13.06 -25.21
N LYS A 257 2.77 -13.33 -26.21
CA LYS A 257 1.49 -14.05 -26.06
C LYS A 257 1.62 -15.45 -25.46
N GLU A 258 2.56 -16.25 -25.93
CA GLU A 258 2.67 -17.66 -25.51
C GLU A 258 3.12 -17.80 -24.04
N GLU A 259 4.06 -16.96 -23.61
CA GLU A 259 4.46 -16.91 -22.20
C GLU A 259 3.33 -16.35 -21.33
N ALA A 260 2.64 -15.30 -21.79
CA ALA A 260 1.51 -14.73 -21.07
C ALA A 260 0.42 -15.78 -20.80
N LYS A 261 0.04 -16.57 -21.82
CA LYS A 261 -0.94 -17.67 -21.68
C LYS A 261 -0.50 -18.68 -20.62
N THR A 262 0.77 -19.08 -20.65
CA THR A 262 1.33 -20.07 -19.72
C THR A 262 1.28 -19.56 -18.28
N VAL A 263 1.76 -18.34 -18.04
CA VAL A 263 1.77 -17.74 -16.71
C VAL A 263 0.35 -17.50 -16.19
N LEU A 264 -0.54 -16.94 -17.02
CA LEU A 264 -1.91 -16.65 -16.61
C LEU A 264 -2.72 -17.94 -16.32
N ALA A 265 -2.48 -19.02 -17.06
CA ALA A 265 -3.11 -20.32 -16.79
C ALA A 265 -2.72 -20.89 -15.42
N ASP A 266 -1.45 -20.73 -15.01
CA ASP A 266 -1.00 -21.14 -13.68
C ASP A 266 -1.67 -20.30 -12.57
N VAL A 267 -1.74 -18.98 -12.74
CA VAL A 267 -2.47 -18.12 -11.79
C VAL A 267 -3.94 -18.53 -11.71
N LYS A 268 -4.59 -18.75 -12.86
CA LYS A 268 -6.01 -19.13 -12.94
C LYS A 268 -6.31 -20.44 -12.21
N ALA A 269 -5.41 -21.41 -12.29
CA ALA A 269 -5.57 -22.70 -11.62
C ALA A 269 -5.54 -22.55 -10.09
N ASN A 270 -4.70 -21.64 -9.59
CA ASN A 270 -4.32 -21.54 -8.18
C ASN A 270 -4.93 -20.35 -7.41
N GLU A 271 -5.49 -19.37 -8.11
CA GLU A 271 -6.20 -18.23 -7.54
C GLU A 271 -7.72 -18.44 -7.63
N LYS A 272 -8.49 -18.06 -6.61
CA LYS A 272 -9.96 -18.23 -6.59
C LYS A 272 -10.71 -16.91 -6.44
N ASP A 273 -10.00 -15.81 -6.22
CA ASP A 273 -10.60 -14.48 -6.21
C ASP A 273 -11.36 -14.21 -7.52
N PRO A 274 -12.68 -13.92 -7.47
CA PRO A 274 -13.49 -13.71 -8.67
C PRO A 274 -13.04 -12.53 -9.53
N GLN A 275 -12.49 -11.47 -8.93
CA GLN A 275 -12.00 -10.31 -9.67
C GLN A 275 -10.73 -10.68 -10.44
N ILE A 276 -9.83 -11.46 -9.81
CA ILE A 276 -8.63 -11.94 -10.48
C ILE A 276 -8.99 -12.90 -11.62
N GLN A 277 -9.96 -13.78 -11.40
CA GLN A 277 -10.45 -14.68 -12.45
C GLN A 277 -11.05 -13.92 -13.65
N ALA A 278 -11.83 -12.88 -13.38
CA ALA A 278 -12.38 -12.01 -14.43
C ALA A 278 -11.28 -11.28 -15.21
N ALA A 279 -10.30 -10.70 -14.51
CA ALA A 279 -9.18 -10.02 -15.13
C ALA A 279 -8.33 -10.96 -16.00
N ILE A 280 -8.07 -12.19 -15.53
CA ILE A 280 -7.35 -13.19 -16.33
C ILE A 280 -8.11 -13.51 -17.62
N LYS A 281 -9.43 -13.68 -17.55
CA LYS A 281 -10.24 -13.97 -18.74
C LYS A 281 -10.16 -12.87 -19.79
N GLU A 282 -10.20 -11.61 -19.37
CA GLU A 282 -10.03 -10.45 -20.27
C GLU A 282 -8.63 -10.45 -20.91
N LEU A 283 -7.58 -10.71 -20.12
CA LEU A 283 -6.21 -10.80 -20.61
C LEU A 283 -6.03 -11.96 -21.60
N GLU A 284 -6.64 -13.12 -21.36
CA GLU A 284 -6.63 -14.27 -22.26
C GLU A 284 -7.24 -13.93 -23.62
N GLU A 285 -8.31 -13.12 -23.67
CA GLU A 285 -8.93 -12.69 -24.92
C GLU A 285 -8.01 -11.79 -25.76
N ARG A 286 -7.16 -10.99 -25.12
CA ARG A 286 -6.18 -10.12 -25.79
C ARG A 286 -5.01 -10.87 -26.42
N VAL A 287 -4.74 -12.10 -25.96
CA VAL A 287 -3.65 -12.95 -26.47
C VAL A 287 -4.12 -14.13 -27.31
N LYS A 288 -5.41 -14.21 -27.62
CA LYS A 288 -5.91 -15.03 -28.73
C LYS A 288 -5.29 -14.59 -30.07
#